data_AF-A0A1G7XBW6-F1
#
_entry.id   AF-A0A1G7XBW6-F1
#
_cell.length_a   1.000
_cell.length_b   1.000
_cell.length_c   1.000
_cell.angle_alpha   90.00
_cell.angle_beta   90.00
_cell.angle_gamma   90.00
#
_symmetry.space_group_name_H-M   'P 1'
#
loop_
_entity.id
_entity.type
_entity.pdbx_description
1 polymer ?
#
loop_
_entity_poly.entity_id
_entity_poly.type
_entity_poly.pdbx_seq_one_letter_code
_entity_poly.pdbx_strand_id
1 'polypeptide(L)'
;MTVPAVSRMGSWVLDRRGQGRGVRITRHPDLHAINLSVWRESVCVGTVHLSPADAAEVVQALTTQLAELAVPPPPPVRPVGRVDELEARIAQLEQRRTPRWRRALDRLGDVRPSGGPGGPTGIVR
;
A
#
# COMPACT_ATOMS: atom_id res chain seq x y z
N MET A 1 32.75 22.63 -39.21
CA MET A 1 33.29 21.99 -37.99
C MET A 1 32.19 21.12 -37.40
N THR A 2 32.26 19.81 -37.63
CA THR A 2 31.25 18.88 -37.12
C THR A 2 31.83 18.25 -35.86
N VAL A 3 31.29 18.62 -34.71
CA VAL A 3 31.63 17.97 -33.44
C VAL A 3 31.00 16.58 -33.47
N PRO A 4 31.77 15.48 -33.36
CA PRO A 4 31.18 14.16 -33.24
C PRO A 4 30.28 14.15 -32.01
N ALA A 5 29.03 13.71 -32.14
CA ALA A 5 28.19 13.46 -30.99
C ALA A 5 28.90 12.41 -30.12
N VAL A 6 29.44 12.84 -28.97
CA VAL A 6 29.91 11.92 -27.94
C VAL A 6 28.70 11.05 -27.59
N SER A 7 28.71 9.80 -28.04
CA SER A 7 27.90 8.78 -27.41
C SER A 7 28.26 8.84 -25.94
N ARG A 8 27.33 9.34 -25.10
CA ARG A 8 27.49 9.41 -23.65
C ARG A 8 27.56 7.97 -23.15
N MET A 9 28.72 7.33 -23.27
CA MET A 9 28.86 5.89 -23.07
C MET A 9 28.97 5.51 -21.59
N GLY A 10 28.55 6.43 -20.73
CA GLY A 10 28.46 6.23 -19.31
C GLY A 10 27.29 7.00 -18.69
N SER A 11 26.69 6.41 -17.66
CA SER A 11 25.66 7.02 -16.84
C SER A 11 26.28 7.64 -15.59
N TRP A 12 25.60 8.65 -15.06
CA TRP A 12 25.96 9.31 -13.81
C TRP A 12 24.88 9.07 -12.76
N VAL A 13 25.31 8.77 -11.54
CA VAL A 13 24.47 8.71 -10.35
C VAL A 13 24.99 9.75 -9.38
N LEU A 14 24.20 10.77 -9.07
CA LEU A 14 24.60 11.84 -8.16
C LEU A 14 24.44 11.40 -6.70
N ASP A 15 25.40 11.80 -5.86
CA ASP A 15 25.33 11.58 -4.42
C ASP A 15 24.28 12.51 -3.81
N ARG A 16 23.35 11.95 -3.01
CA ARG A 16 22.30 12.71 -2.31
C ARG A 16 22.84 13.82 -1.41
N ARG A 17 24.07 13.70 -0.92
CA ARG A 17 24.73 14.72 -0.09
C ARG A 17 25.21 15.94 -0.89
N GLY A 18 25.11 15.92 -2.23
CA GLY A 18 25.48 17.04 -3.11
C GLY A 18 26.99 17.28 -3.25
N GLN A 19 27.38 18.54 -3.53
CA GLN A 19 28.78 19.01 -3.62
C GLN A 19 29.59 18.37 -4.76
N GLY A 20 28.97 18.22 -5.94
CA GLY A 20 29.63 17.64 -7.12
C GLY A 20 30.11 16.20 -6.92
N ARG A 21 29.54 15.47 -5.95
CA ARG A 21 29.85 14.05 -5.74
C ARG A 21 28.93 13.17 -6.55
N GLY A 22 29.49 12.10 -7.10
CA GLY A 22 28.72 11.13 -7.84
C GLY A 22 29.55 9.93 -8.26
N VAL A 23 28.86 8.93 -8.79
CA VAL A 23 29.46 7.77 -9.43
C VAL A 23 29.21 7.88 -10.93
N ARG A 24 30.26 7.71 -11.71
CA ARG A 24 30.18 7.56 -13.17
C ARG A 24 30.43 6.12 -13.53
N ILE A 25 29.49 5.53 -14.26
CA ILE A 25 29.53 4.17 -14.76
C ILE A 25 29.86 4.27 -16.24
N THR A 26 30.93 3.65 -16.73
CA THR A 26 31.32 3.67 -18.15
C THR A 26 31.60 2.27 -18.64
N ARG A 27 31.11 1.92 -19.83
CA ARG A 27 31.41 0.61 -20.46
C ARG A 27 32.65 0.70 -21.34
N HIS A 28 33.47 -0.34 -21.31
CA HIS A 28 34.66 -0.52 -22.15
C HIS A 28 34.57 -1.87 -22.89
N PRO A 29 33.86 -1.92 -24.05
CA PRO A 29 33.63 -3.17 -24.77
C PRO A 29 34.91 -3.91 -25.17
N ASP A 30 35.94 -3.16 -25.60
CA ASP A 30 37.22 -3.72 -26.05
C ASP A 30 38.01 -4.37 -24.91
N LEU A 31 37.76 -3.93 -23.66
CA LEU A 31 38.39 -4.47 -22.45
C LEU A 31 37.47 -5.46 -21.73
N HIS A 32 36.28 -5.72 -22.29
CA HIS A 32 35.23 -6.52 -21.67
C HIS A 32 34.95 -6.11 -20.20
N ALA A 33 34.95 -4.81 -19.94
CA ALA A 33 34.91 -4.26 -18.58
C ALA A 33 33.90 -3.12 -18.41
N ILE A 34 33.47 -2.92 -17.17
CA ILE A 34 32.66 -1.79 -16.72
C ILE A 34 33.44 -1.03 -15.65
N ASN A 35 33.60 0.28 -15.83
CA ASN A 35 34.28 1.14 -14.88
C ASN A 35 33.27 1.86 -13.99
N LEU A 36 33.41 1.68 -12.68
CA LEU A 36 32.76 2.48 -11.65
C LEU A 36 33.78 3.46 -11.10
N SER A 37 33.57 4.75 -11.35
CA SER A 37 34.46 5.81 -10.86
C SER A 37 33.70 6.72 -9.90
N VAL A 38 34.30 7.00 -8.75
CA VAL A 38 33.79 7.92 -7.73
C VAL A 38 34.43 9.28 -7.95
N TRP A 39 33.58 10.30 -8.02
CA TRP A 39 33.98 11.67 -8.28
C TRP A 39 33.64 12.58 -7.10
N ARG A 40 34.50 13.57 -6.90
CA ARG A 40 34.24 14.72 -6.02
C ARG A 40 34.64 15.97 -6.79
N GLU A 41 33.68 16.86 -6.99
CA GLU A 41 33.83 18.04 -7.85
C GLU A 41 34.25 17.62 -9.26
N SER A 42 35.45 18.01 -9.71
CA SER A 42 36.02 17.64 -11.01
C SER A 42 37.08 16.55 -10.93
N VAL A 43 37.29 15.95 -9.75
CA VAL A 43 38.37 14.99 -9.52
C VAL A 43 37.81 13.58 -9.34
N CYS A 44 38.38 12.62 -10.07
CA CYS A 44 38.15 11.20 -9.81
C CYS A 44 38.96 10.78 -8.58
N VAL A 45 38.26 10.35 -7.53
CA VAL A 45 38.86 9.99 -6.23
C VAL A 45 38.97 8.47 -6.03
N GLY A 46 38.43 7.68 -6.95
CA GLY A 46 38.57 6.22 -6.94
C GLY A 46 37.94 5.59 -8.17
N THR A 47 38.52 4.48 -8.65
CA THR A 47 38.00 3.74 -9.80
C THR A 47 38.11 2.24 -9.54
N VAL A 48 37.08 1.50 -9.92
CA VAL A 48 37.07 0.04 -9.94
C VAL A 48 36.74 -0.41 -11.37
N HIS A 49 37.55 -1.33 -11.89
CA HIS A 49 37.30 -2.02 -13.16
C HIS A 49 36.64 -3.36 -12.84
N LEU A 50 35.41 -3.54 -13.32
CA LEU A 50 34.63 -4.74 -13.07
C LEU A 50 34.56 -5.59 -14.34
N SER A 51 34.73 -6.89 -14.18
CA SER A 51 34.28 -7.84 -15.20
C SER A 51 32.74 -7.82 -15.28
N PRO A 52 32.12 -8.41 -16.31
CA PRO A 52 30.66 -8.50 -16.38
C PRO A 52 30.08 -9.33 -15.23
N ALA A 53 30.81 -10.33 -14.73
CA ALA A 53 30.40 -11.14 -13.59
C ALA A 53 30.41 -10.30 -12.30
N ASP A 54 31.51 -9.60 -12.01
CA ASP A 54 31.59 -8.74 -10.82
C ASP A 54 30.56 -7.60 -10.88
N ALA A 55 30.31 -7.04 -12.07
CA ALA A 55 29.27 -6.03 -12.24
C ALA A 55 27.87 -6.59 -11.95
N ALA A 56 27.59 -7.85 -12.32
CA ALA A 56 26.35 -8.52 -11.97
C ALA A 56 26.24 -8.74 -10.45
N GLU A 57 27.32 -9.10 -9.77
CA GLU A 57 27.35 -9.22 -8.30
C GLU A 57 27.05 -7.87 -7.62
N VAL A 58 27.61 -6.77 -8.12
CA VAL A 58 27.30 -5.42 -7.61
C VAL A 58 25.81 -5.10 -7.77
N VAL A 59 25.23 -5.41 -8.93
CA VAL A 59 23.79 -5.20 -9.17
C VAL A 59 22.93 -6.06 -8.25
N GLN A 60 23.32 -7.31 -8.02
CA GLN A 60 22.64 -8.20 -7.10
C GLN A 60 22.69 -7.63 -5.67
N ALA A 61 23.86 -7.22 -5.20
CA ALA A 61 24.03 -6.61 -3.88
C ALA A 61 23.16 -5.36 -3.72
N LEU A 62 23.13 -4.47 -4.72
CA LEU A 62 22.28 -3.28 -4.71
C LEU A 62 20.79 -3.65 -4.62
N THR A 63 20.36 -4.67 -5.35
CA THR A 63 18.97 -5.13 -5.35
C THR A 63 18.59 -5.74 -3.99
N THR A 64 19.48 -6.53 -3.39
CA THR A 64 19.29 -7.08 -2.04
C THR A 64 19.15 -5.97 -1.01
N GLN A 65 20.07 -5.00 -0.97
CA GLN A 65 19.98 -3.89 -0.01
C GLN A 65 18.73 -3.04 -0.23
N LEU A 66 18.30 -2.85 -1.48
CA LEU A 66 17.06 -2.15 -1.76
C LEU A 66 15.84 -2.91 -1.23
N ALA A 67 15.81 -4.24 -1.39
CA ALA A 67 14.74 -5.06 -0.86
C ALA A 67 14.67 -4.99 0.68
N GLU A 68 15.81 -5.02 1.36
CA GLU A 68 15.89 -4.86 2.82
C GLU A 68 15.36 -3.50 3.29
N LEU A 69 15.71 -2.42 2.58
CA LEU A 69 15.22 -1.07 2.88
C LEU A 69 13.73 -0.88 2.58
N ALA A 70 13.18 -1.65 1.64
CA ALA A 70 11.78 -1.59 1.26
C ALA A 70 10.86 -2.32 2.25
N VAL A 71 11.39 -3.14 3.16
CA VAL A 71 10.59 -3.81 4.19
C VAL A 71 9.99 -2.74 5.11
N PRO A 72 8.66 -2.51 5.08
CA PRO A 72 8.05 -1.55 5.97
C PRO A 72 8.22 -2.03 7.42
N PRO A 73 8.29 -1.11 8.40
CA PRO A 73 8.20 -1.52 9.79
C PRO A 73 6.94 -2.36 9.97
N PRO A 74 6.99 -3.43 10.78
CA PRO A 74 5.79 -4.22 11.04
C PRO A 74 4.69 -3.26 11.48
N PRO A 75 3.47 -3.39 10.93
CA PRO A 75 2.38 -2.52 11.32
C PRO A 75 2.25 -2.59 12.85
N PRO A 76 1.91 -1.47 13.52
CA PRO A 76 1.70 -1.51 14.95
C PRO A 76 0.75 -2.66 15.26
N VAL A 77 1.15 -3.53 16.19
CA VAL A 77 0.34 -4.67 16.63
C VAL A 77 -1.05 -4.12 16.95
N ARG A 78 -2.06 -4.54 16.19
CA ARG A 78 -3.43 -4.07 16.42
C ARG A 78 -3.80 -4.46 17.85
N PRO A 79 -4.30 -3.53 18.69
CA PRO A 79 -4.65 -3.88 20.05
C PRO A 79 -5.67 -5.01 20.05
N VAL A 80 -5.41 -6.02 20.88
CA VAL A 80 -6.37 -7.10 21.16
C VAL A 80 -7.67 -6.46 21.65
N GLY A 81 -8.80 -6.83 21.05
CA GLY A 81 -10.11 -6.25 21.38
C GLY A 81 -10.62 -5.15 20.45
N ARG A 82 -9.85 -4.72 19.44
CA ARG A 82 -10.34 -3.75 18.42
C ARG A 82 -11.54 -4.25 17.63
N VAL A 83 -11.61 -5.57 17.39
CA VAL A 83 -12.74 -6.20 16.71
C VAL A 83 -13.96 -6.16 17.64
N ASP A 84 -13.80 -6.57 18.89
CA ASP A 84 -14.85 -6.53 19.91
C ASP A 84 -15.41 -5.11 20.12
N GLU A 85 -14.53 -4.10 20.14
CA GLU A 85 -14.93 -2.68 20.23
C GLU A 85 -15.74 -2.23 19.01
N LEU A 86 -15.35 -2.67 17.81
CA LEU A 86 -16.06 -2.35 16.58
C LEU A 86 -17.43 -3.01 16.54
N GLU A 87 -17.52 -4.27 16.95
CA GLU A 87 -18.78 -5.03 17.04
C GLU A 87 -19.74 -4.38 18.03
N ALA A 88 -19.27 -4.02 19.22
CA ALA A 88 -20.06 -3.29 20.22
C ALA A 88 -20.59 -1.96 19.66
N ARG A 89 -19.77 -1.24 18.88
CA ARG A 89 -20.17 0.03 18.27
C ARG A 89 -21.19 -0.14 17.15
N ILE A 90 -21.09 -1.19 16.33
CA ILE A 90 -22.08 -1.53 15.32
C ILE A 90 -23.42 -1.87 15.99
N ALA A 91 -23.40 -2.74 17.01
CA ALA A 91 -24.60 -3.12 17.76
C ALA A 91 -25.31 -1.89 18.37
N GLN A 92 -24.55 -0.93 18.90
CA GLN A 92 -25.11 0.31 19.43
C GLN A 92 -25.80 1.16 18.34
N LEU A 93 -25.22 1.23 17.14
CA LEU A 93 -25.81 1.99 16.03
C LEU A 93 -27.11 1.35 15.52
N GLU A 94 -27.15 0.02 15.48
CA GLU A 94 -28.34 -0.72 15.09
C GLU A 94 -29.49 -0.54 16.08
N GLN A 95 -29.20 -0.55 17.39
CA GLN A 95 -30.19 -0.28 18.43
C GLN A 95 -30.77 1.14 18.33
N ARG A 96 -29.94 2.14 18.02
CA ARG A 96 -30.39 3.53 17.82
C ARG A 96 -31.29 3.68 16.60
N ARG A 97 -31.19 2.79 15.61
CA ARG A 97 -31.94 2.83 14.36
C ARG A 97 -33.31 2.15 14.44
N THR A 98 -34.04 2.20 15.55
CA THR A 98 -35.45 1.71 15.55
C THR A 98 -36.27 2.50 14.52
N PRO A 99 -36.64 1.92 13.36
CA PRO A 99 -37.22 2.70 12.29
C PRO A 99 -38.63 3.12 12.68
N ARG A 100 -39.01 4.37 12.39
CA ARG A 100 -40.36 4.89 12.68
C ARG A 100 -41.47 4.05 12.03
N TRP A 101 -41.18 3.40 10.91
CA TRP A 101 -42.12 2.50 10.24
C TRP A 101 -42.44 1.24 11.04
N ARG A 102 -41.50 0.73 11.86
CA ARG A 102 -41.71 -0.48 12.66
C ARG A 102 -42.72 -0.23 13.80
N ARG A 103 -42.63 0.93 14.45
CA ARG A 103 -43.64 1.46 15.40
C ARG A 103 -44.99 1.76 14.74
N ALA A 104 -45.01 2.06 13.44
CA ALA A 104 -46.25 2.28 12.69
C ALA A 104 -46.95 0.96 12.34
N LEU A 105 -46.18 -0.11 12.04
CA LEU A 105 -46.72 -1.45 11.80
C LEU A 105 -47.32 -2.08 13.06
N ASP A 106 -46.69 -1.91 14.23
CA ASP A 106 -47.24 -2.41 15.50
C ASP A 106 -48.62 -1.81 15.82
N ARG A 107 -48.87 -0.54 15.43
CA ARG A 107 -50.18 0.12 15.60
C ARG A 107 -51.24 -0.38 14.64
N LEU A 108 -50.85 -0.91 13.49
CA LEU A 108 -51.77 -1.49 12.51
C LEU A 108 -52.15 -2.94 12.87
N GLY A 109 -51.29 -3.64 13.61
CA GLY A 109 -51.53 -5.02 14.06
C GLY A 109 -52.47 -5.15 15.27
N ASP A 110 -52.73 -4.08 16.03
CA ASP A 110 -53.55 -4.10 17.25
C ASP A 110 -55.06 -3.93 16.98
N VAL A 111 -55.50 -4.06 15.72
CA VAL A 111 -56.93 -4.08 15.38
C VAL A 111 -57.50 -5.45 15.75
N ARG A 112 -58.04 -5.55 16.97
CA ARG A 112 -58.90 -6.65 17.41
C ARG A 112 -60.16 -6.71 16.50
N PRO A 113 -60.51 -7.84 15.88
CA PRO A 113 -61.82 -7.96 15.25
C PRO A 113 -62.89 -7.95 16.35
N SER A 114 -63.75 -6.94 16.33
CA SER A 114 -64.96 -6.87 17.15
C SER A 114 -65.88 -8.03 16.79
N GLY A 115 -65.89 -9.08 17.60
CA GLY A 115 -66.85 -10.17 17.50
C GLY A 115 -68.26 -9.66 17.74
N GLY A 116 -69.11 -9.69 16.72
CA GLY A 116 -70.56 -9.50 16.85
C GLY A 116 -71.21 -10.76 17.45
N PRO A 117 -72.19 -10.63 18.36
CA PRO A 117 -72.81 -11.79 18.98
C PRO A 117 -73.80 -12.46 18.02
N GLY A 118 -73.54 -13.72 17.67
CA GLY A 118 -74.55 -14.63 17.12
C GLY A 118 -75.51 -15.07 18.23
N GLY A 119 -76.78 -14.69 18.11
CA GLY A 119 -77.86 -15.21 18.96
C GLY A 119 -78.49 -16.47 18.35
N PRO A 120 -78.68 -17.56 19.11
CA PRO A 120 -79.31 -18.77 18.60
C PRO A 120 -80.84 -18.72 18.61
N THR A 121 -81.43 -19.30 17.56
CA THR A 121 -82.85 -19.64 17.42
C THR A 121 -83.26 -20.74 18.40
N GLY A 122 -84.35 -20.53 19.14
CA GLY A 122 -85.00 -21.54 19.98
C GLY A 122 -86.49 -21.22 20.16
N ILE A 123 -87.34 -22.03 19.53
CA ILE A 123 -88.81 -21.98 19.50
C ILE A 123 -89.38 -22.89 20.59
N VAL A 124 -90.36 -22.42 21.39
CA VAL A 124 -91.50 -23.22 21.91
C VAL A 124 -92.70 -22.31 22.21
N ARG A 125 -93.80 -22.45 21.46
CA ARG A 125 -95.10 -22.90 21.98
C ARG A 125 -95.98 -23.43 20.86
#